data_AF-A0AAV4J1N0-F1
#
_entry.id   AF-A0AAV4J1N0-F1
#
_cell.length_a   1.000
_cell.length_b   1.000
_cell.length_c   1.000
_cell.angle_alpha   90.00
_cell.angle_beta   90.00
_cell.angle_gamma   90.00
#
_symmetry.space_group_name_H-M   'P 1'
#
loop_
_entity.id
_entity.type
_entity.pdbx_description
1 polymer ?
#
loop_
_entity_poly.entity_id
_entity_poly.type
_entity_poly.pdbx_seq_one_letter_code
_entity_poly.pdbx_strand_id
1 'polypeptide(L)'
;MAHGPVVENVKNEMSTMPSENYNKAFLSNRQSRVRFEGKTSHYKKFTGRVPQGGVLSPTLFLIFINDISSNLPEGVEVSLFADDLALLAQNEDLEQASSLLQQGLEYIEKWSKKWKMTLNVDKCEVTHFFKWTKEASWRPNVKLLDRRLKYSDSPTFLGVTFDRQLTFRKHVDKIKEKANKRLNVLRCLSGKSWGADKEDLRIVYLAYIKSAIDYASNAWYPCLAKDSRQKLETVQNAAARTITGCTKNTNNKLLLNEAKLLPLEVESTISKSAEYERSLRLPETDPSRKTAENPVRTRLRSLGTWRETGKDKAYICGLEDFPREKLVPVPDIPPWQVPETFTCCATLGEGISKADAPEELKKTVEDTMKKLNKPDVEVFTDGSARDGVFFLGEGILVIEKEERHSLSIAAGRYGSSYRAESMAPKKALSWLQEREKEGTRKLYTDSQSLVRRLEEGPTLTKTSLENEMWTLIHQICSRNATNLHIQWIPGHCGIAGNDEADHLANQSQIEDQREV
;
A
#
# COMPACT_ATOMS: atom_id res chain seq x y z
N MET A 1 -37.23 0.44 19.93
CA MET A 1 -36.33 -0.53 20.62
C MET A 1 -35.72 -1.46 19.58
N ALA A 2 -34.51 -1.97 19.84
CA ALA A 2 -33.73 -2.96 19.06
C ALA A 2 -32.65 -2.43 18.10
N HIS A 3 -31.53 -1.95 18.66
CA HIS A 3 -30.28 -1.61 17.93
C HIS A 3 -29.03 -2.23 18.57
N GLY A 4 -29.10 -3.51 18.94
CA GLY A 4 -27.96 -4.35 19.38
C GLY A 4 -27.03 -4.92 18.30
N PRO A 5 -27.46 -5.26 17.05
CA PRO A 5 -26.67 -6.16 16.19
C PRO A 5 -25.30 -5.63 15.75
N VAL A 6 -25.17 -4.34 15.39
CA VAL A 6 -23.90 -3.77 14.94
C VAL A 6 -22.87 -3.78 16.08
N VAL A 7 -23.30 -3.36 17.27
CA VAL A 7 -22.44 -3.32 18.46
C VAL A 7 -22.12 -4.73 18.93
N GLU A 8 -23.06 -5.67 18.80
CA GLU A 8 -22.89 -7.07 19.21
C GLU A 8 -21.98 -7.85 18.24
N ASN A 9 -22.09 -7.65 16.92
CA ASN A 9 -21.18 -8.26 15.94
C ASN A 9 -19.76 -7.72 16.11
N VAL A 10 -19.63 -6.39 16.18
CA VAL A 10 -18.33 -5.74 16.40
C VAL A 10 -17.75 -6.16 17.75
N LYS A 11 -18.55 -6.31 18.81
CA LYS A 11 -18.08 -6.83 20.10
C LYS A 11 -17.61 -8.28 20.01
N ASN A 12 -18.32 -9.14 19.28
CA ASN A 12 -17.93 -10.54 19.12
C ASN A 12 -16.65 -10.71 18.31
N GLU A 13 -16.43 -9.87 17.29
CA GLU A 13 -15.17 -9.88 16.52
C GLU A 13 -14.02 -9.16 17.25
N MET A 14 -14.31 -8.18 18.11
CA MET A 14 -13.30 -7.38 18.82
C MET A 14 -13.00 -7.81 20.26
N SER A 15 -13.64 -8.87 20.78
CA SER A 15 -13.46 -9.32 22.18
C SER A 15 -12.02 -9.77 22.50
N THR A 16 -11.17 -9.91 21.50
CA THR A 16 -9.74 -10.28 21.62
C THR A 16 -8.80 -9.08 21.55
N MET A 17 -9.28 -7.86 21.32
CA MET A 17 -8.44 -6.66 21.20
C MET A 17 -8.34 -5.91 22.53
N PRO A 18 -7.14 -5.52 23.02
CA PRO A 18 -7.00 -4.71 24.24
C PRO A 18 -7.59 -3.29 24.11
N SER A 19 -7.99 -2.87 22.91
CA SER A 19 -8.78 -1.65 22.67
C SER A 19 -10.28 -1.81 22.95
N GLU A 20 -10.74 -2.98 23.43
CA GLU A 20 -12.15 -3.25 23.71
C GLU A 20 -12.78 -2.18 24.61
N ASN A 21 -12.05 -1.70 25.62
CA ASN A 21 -12.49 -0.62 26.52
C ASN A 21 -12.68 0.71 25.79
N TYR A 22 -11.77 1.07 24.88
CA TYR A 22 -11.88 2.29 24.08
C TYR A 22 -13.03 2.18 23.07
N ASN A 23 -13.19 1.05 22.40
CA ASN A 23 -14.28 0.83 21.44
C ASN A 23 -15.65 0.81 22.15
N LYS A 24 -15.73 0.18 23.33
CA LYS A 24 -16.92 0.25 24.20
C LYS A 24 -17.21 1.69 24.63
N ALA A 25 -16.20 2.46 25.05
CA ALA A 25 -16.37 3.88 25.39
C ALA A 25 -16.83 4.71 24.19
N PHE A 26 -16.21 4.51 23.02
CA PHE A 26 -16.51 5.23 21.78
C PHE A 26 -17.95 4.97 21.28
N LEU A 27 -18.47 3.76 21.48
CA LEU A 27 -19.81 3.39 21.02
C LEU A 27 -20.91 3.63 22.06
N SER A 28 -20.58 3.80 23.35
CA SER A 28 -21.53 3.93 24.46
C SER A 28 -21.87 5.38 24.81
N ASN A 29 -23.05 5.58 25.43
CA ASN A 29 -23.51 6.86 26.03
C ASN A 29 -23.45 8.12 25.16
N ARG A 30 -23.40 7.97 23.83
CA ARG A 30 -23.33 9.11 22.91
C ARG A 30 -24.63 9.92 22.90
N GLN A 31 -24.48 11.24 22.92
CA GLN A 31 -25.58 12.19 22.87
C GLN A 31 -25.24 13.30 21.89
N SER A 32 -26.21 13.77 21.10
CA SER A 32 -26.09 15.03 20.36
C SER A 32 -27.25 15.96 20.64
N ARG A 33 -27.02 17.25 20.37
CA ARG A 33 -28.04 18.28 20.26
C ARG A 33 -27.71 19.19 19.09
N VAL A 34 -28.72 19.88 18.56
CA VAL A 34 -28.54 20.85 17.48
C VAL A 34 -28.47 22.24 18.10
N ARG A 35 -27.56 23.09 17.59
CA ARG A 35 -27.54 24.53 17.87
C ARG A 35 -27.91 25.28 16.60
N PHE A 36 -28.95 26.10 16.67
CA PHE A 36 -29.37 26.99 15.58
C PHE A 36 -29.68 28.37 16.15
N GLU A 37 -29.06 29.41 15.59
CA GLU A 37 -29.23 30.82 16.02
C GLU A 37 -29.11 31.01 17.55
N GLY A 38 -28.08 30.39 18.16
CA GLY A 38 -27.83 30.51 19.60
C GLY A 38 -28.74 29.68 20.50
N LYS A 39 -29.82 29.07 19.98
CA LYS A 39 -30.68 28.15 20.73
C LYS A 39 -30.23 26.71 20.57
N THR A 40 -30.28 25.94 21.65
CA THR A 40 -29.88 24.52 21.66
C THR A 40 -31.06 23.60 21.93
N SER A 41 -31.16 22.51 21.17
CA SER A 41 -32.14 21.44 21.43
C SER A 41 -31.79 20.62 22.67
N HIS A 42 -32.73 19.77 23.10
CA HIS A 42 -32.45 18.71 24.06
C HIS A 42 -31.44 17.70 23.49
N TYR A 43 -30.74 17.02 24.39
CA TYR A 43 -29.85 15.92 24.05
C TYR A 43 -30.65 14.70 23.59
N LYS A 44 -30.26 14.13 22.45
CA LYS A 44 -30.75 12.86 21.93
C LYS A 44 -29.65 11.82 22.05
N LYS A 45 -29.94 10.72 22.76
CA LYS A 45 -29.03 9.57 22.87
C LYS A 45 -28.99 8.79 21.54
N PHE A 46 -27.79 8.38 21.11
CA PHE A 46 -27.59 7.48 19.98
C PHE A 46 -27.07 6.12 20.44
N THR A 47 -27.74 5.04 20.04
CA THR A 47 -27.46 3.70 20.56
C THR A 47 -27.12 2.66 19.49
N GLY A 48 -26.74 3.03 18.25
CA GLY A 48 -26.54 2.00 17.22
C GLY A 48 -25.96 2.41 15.87
N ARG A 49 -25.04 3.38 15.82
CA ARG A 49 -24.34 3.80 14.57
C ARG A 49 -22.92 4.22 14.87
N VAL A 50 -21.95 3.99 14.01
CA VAL A 50 -20.65 4.66 14.15
C VAL A 50 -20.81 6.17 13.89
N PRO A 51 -20.11 7.07 14.62
CA PRO A 51 -20.27 8.50 14.42
C PRO A 51 -19.68 8.94 13.08
N GLN A 52 -20.47 9.62 12.25
CA GLN A 52 -19.98 10.18 10.99
C GLN A 52 -18.85 11.19 11.26
N GLY A 53 -17.73 11.07 10.55
CA GLY A 53 -16.54 11.91 10.75
C GLY A 53 -15.61 11.45 11.88
N GLY A 54 -15.96 10.39 12.62
CA GLY A 54 -15.04 9.75 13.57
C GLY A 54 -13.94 8.97 12.85
N VAL A 55 -12.70 9.09 13.34
CA VAL A 55 -11.52 8.45 12.74
C VAL A 55 -11.65 6.92 12.65
N LEU A 56 -12.22 6.27 13.68
CA LEU A 56 -12.42 4.81 13.70
C LEU A 56 -13.66 4.33 12.95
N SER A 57 -14.55 5.23 12.57
CA SER A 57 -15.86 4.86 12.04
C SER A 57 -15.79 4.07 10.73
N PRO A 58 -14.91 4.41 9.75
CA PRO A 58 -14.73 3.59 8.54
C PRO A 58 -14.22 2.19 8.87
N THR A 59 -13.22 2.05 9.74
CA THR A 59 -12.67 0.75 10.13
C THR A 59 -13.70 -0.14 10.82
N LEU A 60 -14.45 0.42 11.78
CA LEU A 60 -15.52 -0.30 12.46
C LEU A 60 -16.64 -0.72 11.50
N PHE A 61 -16.92 0.10 10.49
CA PHE A 61 -17.88 -0.25 9.44
C PHE A 61 -17.36 -1.39 8.56
N LEU A 62 -16.08 -1.37 8.17
CA LEU A 62 -15.44 -2.44 7.40
C LEU A 62 -15.50 -3.77 8.13
N ILE A 63 -15.17 -3.79 9.42
CA ILE A 63 -15.28 -5.00 10.26
C ILE A 63 -16.73 -5.48 10.29
N PHE A 64 -17.68 -4.58 10.53
CA PHE A 64 -19.10 -4.93 10.56
C PHE A 64 -19.65 -5.50 9.24
N ILE A 65 -19.22 -4.98 8.09
CA ILE A 65 -19.75 -5.42 6.79
C ILE A 65 -19.01 -6.64 6.21
N ASN A 66 -17.85 -7.01 6.76
CA ASN A 66 -16.98 -8.02 6.17
C ASN A 66 -17.63 -9.42 6.05
N ASP A 67 -18.57 -9.77 6.93
CA ASP A 67 -19.30 -11.04 6.89
C ASP A 67 -20.42 -11.10 5.83
N ILE A 68 -20.68 -9.99 5.11
CA ILE A 68 -21.70 -9.91 4.05
C ILE A 68 -21.43 -10.86 2.88
N SER A 69 -20.18 -11.28 2.70
CA SER A 69 -19.75 -12.15 1.61
C SER A 69 -19.52 -13.60 2.03
N SER A 70 -19.68 -13.96 3.31
CA SER A 70 -19.17 -15.23 3.83
C SER A 70 -19.86 -16.48 3.30
N ASN A 71 -21.14 -16.43 2.95
CA ASN A 71 -21.91 -17.59 2.50
C ASN A 71 -22.66 -17.34 1.19
N LEU A 72 -22.01 -16.67 0.24
CA LEU A 72 -22.57 -16.52 -1.11
C LEU A 72 -22.64 -17.87 -1.84
N PRO A 73 -23.62 -18.07 -2.73
CA PRO A 73 -23.72 -19.29 -3.53
C PRO A 73 -22.47 -19.54 -4.37
N GLU A 74 -22.16 -20.81 -4.61
CA GLU A 74 -21.10 -21.20 -5.54
C GLU A 74 -21.38 -20.64 -6.94
N GLY A 75 -20.34 -20.10 -7.59
CA GLY A 75 -20.45 -19.44 -8.90
C GLY A 75 -20.87 -17.96 -8.84
N VAL A 76 -21.10 -17.40 -7.65
CA VAL A 76 -21.26 -15.95 -7.44
C VAL A 76 -19.98 -15.37 -6.83
N GLU A 77 -19.31 -14.54 -7.61
CA GLU A 77 -18.18 -13.73 -7.14
C GLU A 77 -18.68 -12.40 -6.53
N VAL A 78 -17.90 -11.85 -5.61
CA VAL A 78 -18.22 -10.62 -4.90
C VAL A 78 -17.02 -9.68 -4.84
N SER A 79 -17.30 -8.39 -5.04
CA SER A 79 -16.36 -7.31 -4.78
C SER A 79 -16.98 -6.36 -3.76
N LEU A 80 -16.28 -6.17 -2.64
CA LEU A 80 -16.69 -5.31 -1.55
C LEU A 80 -15.64 -4.22 -1.34
N PHE A 81 -16.05 -2.96 -1.38
CA PHE A 81 -15.19 -1.83 -1.09
C PHE A 81 -15.97 -0.79 -0.29
N ALA A 82 -15.64 -0.66 1.01
CA ALA A 82 -16.43 0.15 1.93
C ALA A 82 -17.93 -0.22 1.84
N ASP A 83 -18.79 0.72 1.42
CA ASP A 83 -20.24 0.53 1.25
C ASP A 83 -20.64 0.08 -0.16
N ASP A 84 -19.73 0.05 -1.12
CA ASP A 84 -19.97 -0.42 -2.48
C ASP A 84 -19.82 -1.96 -2.55
N LEU A 85 -20.89 -2.63 -3.01
CA LEU A 85 -20.94 -4.08 -3.21
C LEU A 85 -21.30 -4.39 -4.67
N ALA A 86 -20.54 -5.28 -5.31
CA ALA A 86 -20.86 -5.83 -6.63
C ALA A 86 -20.88 -7.36 -6.58
N LEU A 87 -21.92 -7.96 -7.17
CA LEU A 87 -22.04 -9.40 -7.39
C LEU A 87 -21.84 -9.70 -8.88
N LEU A 88 -21.08 -10.75 -9.16
CA LEU A 88 -20.81 -11.23 -10.52
C LEU A 88 -21.15 -12.72 -10.59
N ALA A 89 -21.95 -13.10 -11.59
CA ALA A 89 -22.25 -14.49 -11.90
C ALA A 89 -21.90 -14.77 -13.37
N GLN A 90 -21.31 -15.94 -13.63
CA GLN A 90 -20.94 -16.38 -14.98
C GLN A 90 -21.51 -17.77 -15.25
N ASN A 91 -22.19 -17.93 -16.39
CA ASN A 91 -22.65 -19.22 -16.90
C ASN A 91 -22.72 -19.17 -18.44
N GLU A 92 -22.73 -20.33 -19.11
CA GLU A 92 -22.93 -20.42 -20.56
C GLU A 92 -24.39 -20.12 -20.95
N ASP A 93 -25.33 -20.41 -20.04
CA ASP A 93 -26.75 -20.09 -20.16
C ASP A 93 -27.07 -18.79 -19.40
N LEU A 94 -27.69 -17.82 -20.10
CA LEU A 94 -27.99 -16.50 -19.56
C LEU A 94 -29.03 -16.53 -18.43
N GLU A 95 -30.02 -17.42 -18.52
CA GLU A 95 -31.05 -17.57 -17.48
C GLU A 95 -30.47 -18.24 -16.24
N GLN A 96 -29.55 -19.19 -16.41
CA GLN A 96 -28.82 -19.76 -15.28
C GLN A 96 -27.93 -18.72 -14.60
N ALA A 97 -27.21 -17.89 -15.36
CA ALA A 97 -26.44 -16.77 -14.80
C ALA A 97 -27.34 -15.78 -14.03
N SER A 98 -28.51 -15.45 -14.58
CA SER A 98 -29.49 -14.58 -13.92
C SER A 98 -30.05 -15.22 -12.64
N SER A 99 -30.28 -16.54 -12.64
CA SER A 99 -30.73 -17.30 -11.47
C SER A 99 -29.68 -17.34 -10.36
N LEU A 100 -28.40 -17.58 -10.70
CA LEU A 100 -27.29 -17.51 -9.75
C LEU A 100 -27.16 -16.12 -9.13
N LEU A 101 -27.26 -15.07 -9.95
CA LEU A 101 -27.25 -13.69 -9.46
C LEU A 101 -28.44 -13.42 -8.53
N GLN A 102 -29.63 -13.93 -8.85
CA GLN A 102 -30.81 -13.81 -7.99
C GLN A 102 -30.60 -14.49 -6.63
N GLN A 103 -30.02 -15.69 -6.59
CA GLN A 103 -29.69 -16.38 -5.33
C GLN A 103 -28.69 -15.57 -4.48
N GLY A 104 -27.69 -14.95 -5.12
CA GLY A 104 -26.77 -14.03 -4.45
C GLY A 104 -27.49 -12.82 -3.84
N LEU A 105 -28.39 -12.17 -4.60
CA LEU A 105 -29.19 -11.04 -4.11
C LEU A 105 -30.10 -11.43 -2.94
N GLU A 106 -30.72 -12.60 -2.98
CA GLU A 106 -31.55 -13.13 -1.88
C GLU A 106 -30.74 -13.36 -0.62
N TYR A 107 -29.50 -13.83 -0.74
CA TYR A 107 -28.59 -13.95 0.39
C TYR A 107 -28.26 -12.58 1.01
N ILE A 108 -27.89 -11.60 0.16
CA ILE A 108 -27.62 -10.23 0.61
C ILE A 108 -28.86 -9.61 1.28
N GLU A 109 -30.05 -9.86 0.76
CA GLU A 109 -31.31 -9.41 1.36
C GLU A 109 -31.54 -10.04 2.74
N LYS A 110 -31.30 -11.34 2.90
CA LYS A 110 -31.39 -12.03 4.21
C LYS A 110 -30.37 -11.46 5.20
N TRP A 111 -29.13 -11.25 4.76
CA TRP A 111 -28.07 -10.64 5.57
C TRP A 111 -28.46 -9.22 6.01
N SER A 112 -28.96 -8.40 5.08
CA SER A 112 -29.44 -7.04 5.33
C SER A 112 -30.57 -7.01 6.36
N LYS A 113 -31.54 -7.93 6.27
CA LYS A 113 -32.63 -8.07 7.25
C LYS A 113 -32.11 -8.47 8.63
N LYS A 114 -31.20 -9.47 8.70
CA LYS A 114 -30.57 -9.93 9.95
C LYS A 114 -29.85 -8.80 10.68
N TRP A 115 -29.03 -8.05 9.94
CA TRP A 115 -28.20 -6.97 10.50
C TRP A 115 -28.87 -5.60 10.50
N LYS A 116 -30.13 -5.51 10.04
CA LYS A 116 -30.94 -4.29 9.96
C LYS A 116 -30.27 -3.19 9.12
N MET A 117 -29.51 -3.58 8.10
CA MET A 117 -28.91 -2.65 7.15
C MET A 117 -29.94 -2.31 6.07
N THR A 118 -30.11 -1.03 5.75
CA THR A 118 -31.04 -0.61 4.70
C THR A 118 -30.32 -0.56 3.36
N LEU A 119 -30.78 -1.37 2.39
CA LEU A 119 -30.27 -1.35 1.02
C LEU A 119 -30.98 -0.26 0.20
N ASN A 120 -30.22 0.51 -0.58
CA ASN A 120 -30.77 1.54 -1.47
C ASN A 120 -30.95 0.97 -2.88
N VAL A 121 -32.09 0.31 -3.12
CA VAL A 121 -32.38 -0.35 -4.40
C VAL A 121 -32.39 0.62 -5.58
N ASP A 122 -32.76 1.89 -5.36
CA ASP A 122 -32.84 2.89 -6.43
C ASP A 122 -31.45 3.28 -6.97
N LYS A 123 -30.38 3.03 -6.20
CA LYS A 123 -28.98 3.18 -6.63
C LYS A 123 -28.39 1.89 -7.21
N CYS A 124 -29.05 0.75 -7.03
CA CYS A 124 -28.57 -0.53 -7.54
C CYS A 124 -28.87 -0.64 -9.04
N GLU A 125 -27.86 -1.02 -9.80
CA GLU A 125 -27.98 -1.27 -11.24
C GLU A 125 -27.54 -2.69 -11.55
N VAL A 126 -28.10 -3.28 -12.59
CA VAL A 126 -27.67 -4.57 -13.13
C VAL A 126 -27.23 -4.38 -14.58
N THR A 127 -26.20 -5.12 -14.98
CA THR A 127 -25.74 -5.13 -16.37
C THR A 127 -25.44 -6.55 -16.81
N HIS A 128 -25.28 -6.71 -18.12
CA HIS A 128 -24.86 -7.96 -18.74
C HIS A 128 -23.72 -7.65 -19.72
N PHE A 129 -22.60 -8.33 -19.54
CA PHE A 129 -21.43 -8.21 -20.40
C PHE A 129 -21.43 -9.31 -21.46
N PHE A 130 -21.51 -8.92 -22.73
CA PHE A 130 -21.63 -9.84 -23.85
C PHE A 130 -21.01 -9.27 -25.12
N LYS A 131 -20.70 -10.17 -26.05
CA LYS A 131 -20.15 -9.80 -27.36
C LYS A 131 -21.10 -10.06 -28.51
N TRP A 132 -21.92 -11.10 -28.42
CA TRP A 132 -22.77 -11.51 -29.51
C TRP A 132 -23.96 -10.56 -29.64
N THR A 133 -24.21 -10.09 -30.86
CA THR A 133 -25.35 -9.19 -31.12
C THR A 133 -26.70 -9.85 -30.82
N LYS A 134 -26.79 -11.19 -30.91
CA LYS A 134 -28.00 -11.95 -30.55
C LYS A 134 -28.37 -11.82 -29.07
N GLU A 135 -27.40 -11.55 -28.20
CA GLU A 135 -27.60 -11.37 -26.75
C GLU A 135 -27.90 -9.90 -26.40
N ALA A 136 -27.88 -9.00 -27.40
CA ALA A 136 -28.01 -7.56 -27.19
C ALA A 136 -29.39 -7.09 -26.73
N SER A 137 -30.43 -7.88 -26.98
CA SER A 137 -31.79 -7.63 -26.50
C SER A 137 -32.08 -8.28 -25.14
N TRP A 138 -31.31 -9.29 -24.74
CA TRP A 138 -31.53 -9.99 -23.49
C TRP A 138 -31.16 -9.12 -22.29
N ARG A 139 -31.96 -9.19 -21.22
CA ARG A 139 -31.77 -8.40 -20.00
C ARG A 139 -31.97 -9.29 -18.78
N PRO A 140 -31.07 -9.26 -17.79
CA PRO A 140 -31.26 -10.02 -16.56
C PRO A 140 -32.53 -9.54 -15.87
N ASN A 141 -33.31 -10.50 -15.37
CA ASN A 141 -34.55 -10.22 -14.67
C ASN A 141 -34.41 -10.58 -13.19
N VAL A 142 -33.63 -9.77 -12.48
CA VAL A 142 -33.35 -9.95 -11.06
C VAL A 142 -34.04 -8.89 -10.20
N LYS A 143 -34.36 -9.27 -8.97
CA LYS A 143 -35.05 -8.46 -7.98
C LYS A 143 -34.27 -8.39 -6.68
N LEU A 144 -34.37 -7.24 -6.02
CA LEU A 144 -33.86 -7.00 -4.68
C LEU A 144 -34.96 -6.30 -3.87
N LEU A 145 -35.32 -6.82 -2.70
CA LEU A 145 -36.45 -6.32 -1.89
C LEU A 145 -37.74 -6.20 -2.71
N ASP A 146 -38.06 -7.26 -3.46
CA ASP A 146 -39.21 -7.37 -4.39
C ASP A 146 -39.26 -6.35 -5.54
N ARG A 147 -38.24 -5.49 -5.69
CA ARG A 147 -38.13 -4.51 -6.77
C ARG A 147 -37.16 -4.99 -7.84
N ARG A 148 -37.54 -4.85 -9.10
CA ARG A 148 -36.67 -5.18 -10.24
C ARG A 148 -35.50 -4.20 -10.30
N LEU A 149 -34.28 -4.72 -10.43
CA LEU A 149 -33.11 -3.87 -10.60
C LEU A 149 -33.12 -3.16 -11.95
N LYS A 150 -32.68 -1.90 -11.95
CA LYS A 150 -32.59 -1.10 -13.17
C LYS A 150 -31.45 -1.61 -14.04
N TYR A 151 -31.74 -1.89 -15.31
CA TYR A 151 -30.69 -2.24 -16.25
C TYR A 151 -29.89 -1.00 -16.69
N SER A 152 -28.57 -1.14 -16.74
CA SER A 152 -27.64 -0.10 -17.18
C SER A 152 -26.70 -0.66 -18.25
N ASP A 153 -26.69 -0.04 -19.44
CA ASP A 153 -25.76 -0.40 -20.53
C ASP A 153 -24.30 -0.02 -20.19
N SER A 154 -24.11 0.86 -19.22
CA SER A 154 -22.80 1.43 -18.89
C SER A 154 -22.69 1.79 -17.41
N PRO A 155 -22.77 0.78 -16.52
CA PRO A 155 -22.71 1.01 -15.09
C PRO A 155 -21.35 1.61 -14.71
N THR A 156 -21.34 2.40 -13.65
CA THR A 156 -20.10 2.93 -13.05
C THR A 156 -19.88 2.26 -11.71
N PHE A 157 -18.73 1.62 -11.54
CA PHE A 157 -18.33 0.99 -10.29
C PHE A 157 -16.91 1.45 -9.94
N LEU A 158 -16.72 1.92 -8.70
CA LEU A 158 -15.45 2.48 -8.21
C LEU A 158 -14.84 3.51 -9.20
N GLY A 159 -15.68 4.40 -9.74
CA GLY A 159 -15.26 5.46 -10.66
C GLY A 159 -14.90 4.99 -12.08
N VAL A 160 -14.98 3.69 -12.40
CA VAL A 160 -14.77 3.16 -13.75
C VAL A 160 -16.10 2.90 -14.44
N THR A 161 -16.29 3.46 -15.63
CA THR A 161 -17.50 3.23 -16.43
C THR A 161 -17.31 2.02 -17.35
N PHE A 162 -18.12 0.99 -17.18
CA PHE A 162 -18.07 -0.19 -18.03
C PHE A 162 -18.93 -0.02 -19.28
N ASP A 163 -18.73 -0.88 -20.27
CA ASP A 163 -19.67 -1.07 -21.37
C ASP A 163 -19.82 -2.56 -21.64
N ARG A 164 -20.90 -2.95 -22.33
CA ARG A 164 -21.25 -4.36 -22.57
C ARG A 164 -20.10 -5.21 -23.13
N GLN A 165 -19.16 -4.62 -23.89
CA GLN A 165 -18.04 -5.32 -24.53
C GLN A 165 -16.71 -5.14 -23.79
N LEU A 166 -16.70 -4.41 -22.66
CA LEU A 166 -15.50 -4.04 -21.89
C LEU A 166 -14.47 -3.30 -22.75
N THR A 167 -14.93 -2.44 -23.67
CA THR A 167 -14.04 -1.62 -24.51
C THR A 167 -13.61 -0.31 -23.86
N PHE A 168 -14.27 0.06 -22.76
CA PHE A 168 -14.12 1.28 -21.97
C PHE A 168 -14.20 2.57 -22.80
N ARG A 169 -14.89 2.55 -23.94
CA ARG A 169 -15.00 3.72 -24.84
C ARG A 169 -15.67 4.89 -24.15
N LYS A 170 -16.81 4.65 -23.48
CA LYS A 170 -17.54 5.68 -22.74
C LYS A 170 -16.73 6.20 -21.54
N HIS A 171 -15.93 5.35 -20.90
CA HIS A 171 -15.02 5.75 -19.82
C HIS A 171 -13.95 6.71 -20.33
N VAL A 172 -13.31 6.38 -21.45
CA VAL A 172 -12.31 7.23 -22.09
C VAL A 172 -12.91 8.58 -22.50
N ASP A 173 -14.14 8.61 -23.03
CA ASP A 173 -14.78 9.88 -23.40
C ASP A 173 -15.05 10.75 -22.16
N LYS A 174 -15.49 10.16 -21.04
CA LYS A 174 -15.64 10.87 -19.74
C LYS A 174 -14.30 11.39 -19.21
N ILE A 175 -13.25 10.56 -19.23
CA ILE A 175 -11.89 10.97 -18.80
C ILE A 175 -11.38 12.09 -19.69
N LYS A 176 -11.51 11.97 -21.01
CA LYS A 176 -11.09 13.00 -21.97
C LYS A 176 -11.79 14.32 -21.71
N GLU A 177 -13.11 14.32 -21.48
CA GLU A 177 -13.86 15.53 -21.17
C GLU A 177 -13.35 16.17 -19.86
N LYS A 178 -13.18 15.36 -18.81
CA LYS A 178 -12.63 15.82 -17.53
C LYS A 178 -11.23 16.39 -17.69
N ALA A 179 -10.35 15.69 -18.40
CA ALA A 179 -8.96 16.10 -18.62
C ALA A 179 -8.87 17.37 -19.48
N ASN A 180 -9.75 17.56 -20.47
CA ASN A 180 -9.82 18.80 -21.25
C ASN A 180 -10.27 20.00 -20.41
N LYS A 181 -11.24 19.82 -19.50
CA LYS A 181 -11.62 20.88 -18.56
C LYS A 181 -10.43 21.31 -17.69
N ARG A 182 -9.66 20.32 -17.19
CA ARG A 182 -8.44 20.58 -16.41
C ARG A 182 -7.31 21.19 -17.25
N LEU A 183 -7.18 20.81 -18.51
CA LEU A 183 -6.24 21.41 -19.46
C LEU A 183 -6.53 22.90 -19.69
N ASN A 184 -7.78 23.32 -19.70
CA ASN A 184 -8.11 24.74 -19.80
C ASN A 184 -7.60 25.53 -18.59
N VAL A 185 -7.64 24.95 -17.38
CA VAL A 185 -7.03 25.55 -16.19
C VAL A 185 -5.51 25.67 -16.37
N LEU A 186 -4.84 24.62 -16.86
CA LEU A 186 -3.40 24.67 -17.15
C LEU A 186 -3.06 25.78 -18.16
N ARG A 187 -3.90 25.97 -19.19
CA ARG A 187 -3.73 27.05 -20.18
C ARG A 187 -3.88 28.44 -19.56
N CYS A 188 -4.75 28.61 -18.56
CA CYS A 188 -4.89 29.87 -17.84
C CYS A 188 -3.66 30.19 -16.97
N LEU A 189 -2.88 29.19 -16.58
CA LEU A 189 -1.64 29.36 -15.81
C LEU A 189 -0.42 29.61 -16.71
N SER A 190 -0.53 29.34 -18.01
CA SER A 190 0.54 29.53 -18.98
C SER A 190 0.41 30.86 -19.72
N GLY A 191 1.52 31.58 -19.89
CA GLY A 191 1.59 32.79 -20.72
C GLY A 191 3.01 33.04 -21.23
N LYS A 192 3.16 34.03 -22.13
CA LYS A 192 4.47 34.33 -22.76
C LYS A 192 5.36 35.24 -21.91
N SER A 193 4.74 36.18 -21.21
CA SER A 193 5.41 37.21 -20.39
C SER A 193 4.96 37.18 -18.93
N TRP A 194 4.04 36.28 -18.60
CA TRP A 194 3.44 36.07 -17.30
C TRP A 194 3.01 34.60 -17.22
N GLY A 195 2.83 34.07 -16.01
CA GLY A 195 2.43 32.67 -15.80
C GLY A 195 3.51 31.85 -15.10
N ALA A 196 3.20 30.58 -14.88
CA ALA A 196 4.10 29.62 -14.24
C ALA A 196 5.20 29.16 -15.21
N ASP A 197 6.34 28.78 -14.64
CA ASP A 197 7.43 28.22 -15.43
C ASP A 197 7.10 26.80 -15.94
N LYS A 198 7.97 26.27 -16.79
CA LYS A 198 7.79 24.97 -17.44
C LYS A 198 7.71 23.83 -16.41
N GLU A 199 8.56 23.87 -15.40
CA GLU A 199 8.64 22.89 -14.33
C GLU A 199 7.36 22.87 -13.49
N ASP A 200 6.84 24.03 -13.09
CA ASP A 200 5.59 24.18 -12.34
C ASP A 200 4.38 23.74 -13.17
N LEU A 201 4.29 24.14 -14.43
CA LEU A 201 3.22 23.70 -15.33
C LEU A 201 3.23 22.17 -15.50
N ARG A 202 4.43 21.57 -15.55
CA ARG A 202 4.58 20.11 -15.59
C ARG A 202 4.10 19.47 -14.29
N ILE A 203 4.44 20.04 -13.13
CA ILE A 203 3.94 19.57 -11.83
C ILE A 203 2.41 19.61 -11.80
N VAL A 204 1.80 20.72 -12.24
CA VAL A 204 0.34 20.86 -12.33
C VAL A 204 -0.26 19.82 -13.27
N TYR A 205 0.35 19.57 -14.43
CA TYR A 205 -0.10 18.50 -15.34
C TYR A 205 -0.09 17.14 -14.65
N LEU A 206 1.02 16.76 -14.02
CA LEU A 206 1.19 15.46 -13.36
C LEU A 206 0.19 15.29 -12.21
N ALA A 207 0.09 16.29 -11.33
CA ALA A 207 -0.76 16.23 -10.15
C ALA A 207 -2.25 16.32 -10.48
N TYR A 208 -2.65 17.12 -11.48
CA TYR A 208 -4.05 17.45 -11.73
C TYR A 208 -4.64 16.79 -12.98
N ILE A 209 -3.93 16.73 -14.10
CA ILE A 209 -4.48 16.18 -15.36
C ILE A 209 -4.19 14.68 -15.43
N LYS A 210 -2.91 14.34 -15.27
CA LYS A 210 -2.41 12.97 -15.41
C LYS A 210 -2.99 12.04 -14.35
N SER A 211 -3.05 12.47 -13.09
CA SER A 211 -3.71 11.71 -12.01
C SER A 211 -5.16 11.30 -12.32
N ALA A 212 -5.92 12.11 -13.08
CA ALA A 212 -7.26 11.74 -13.54
C ALA A 212 -7.26 10.72 -14.68
N ILE A 213 -6.25 10.75 -15.55
CA ILE A 213 -6.07 9.75 -16.61
C ILE A 213 -5.59 8.42 -16.02
N ASP A 214 -4.76 8.46 -14.97
CA ASP A 214 -4.13 7.26 -14.39
C ASP A 214 -5.02 6.48 -13.43
N TYR A 215 -6.09 7.12 -12.94
CA TYR A 215 -7.01 6.50 -12.00
C TYR A 215 -7.54 5.15 -12.52
N ALA A 216 -7.23 4.08 -11.79
CA ALA A 216 -7.55 2.69 -12.12
C ALA A 216 -7.10 2.24 -13.53
N SER A 217 -6.13 2.92 -14.14
CA SER A 217 -5.73 2.69 -15.54
C SER A 217 -5.24 1.28 -15.82
N ASN A 218 -4.62 0.61 -14.84
CA ASN A 218 -4.23 -0.79 -14.93
C ASN A 218 -5.42 -1.72 -15.25
N ALA A 219 -6.64 -1.37 -14.82
CA ALA A 219 -7.84 -2.18 -15.03
C ALA A 219 -8.45 -2.02 -16.44
N TRP A 220 -8.39 -0.83 -17.04
CA TRP A 220 -9.13 -0.52 -18.28
C TRP A 220 -8.24 -0.14 -19.47
N TYR A 221 -7.06 0.44 -19.26
CA TYR A 221 -6.17 0.87 -20.35
C TYR A 221 -5.71 -0.29 -21.25
N PRO A 222 -5.35 -1.48 -20.71
CA PRO A 222 -5.01 -2.66 -21.54
C PRO A 222 -6.08 -3.04 -22.57
N CYS A 223 -7.35 -2.83 -22.23
CA CYS A 223 -8.50 -3.20 -23.02
C CYS A 223 -8.80 -2.20 -24.15
N LEU A 224 -8.13 -1.04 -24.17
CA LEU A 224 -8.41 0.01 -25.13
C LEU A 224 -7.85 -0.31 -26.53
N ALA A 225 -8.68 -0.07 -27.53
CA ALA A 225 -8.25 0.02 -28.92
C ALA A 225 -7.38 1.27 -29.16
N LYS A 226 -6.57 1.25 -30.23
CA LYS A 226 -5.64 2.34 -30.60
C LYS A 226 -6.33 3.71 -30.66
N ASP A 227 -7.51 3.80 -31.27
CA ASP A 227 -8.26 5.07 -31.37
C ASP A 227 -8.64 5.64 -30.00
N SER A 228 -9.04 4.79 -29.06
CA SER A 228 -9.36 5.21 -27.69
C SER A 228 -8.11 5.70 -26.96
N ARG A 229 -6.95 5.06 -27.17
CA ARG A 229 -5.68 5.54 -26.60
C ARG A 229 -5.27 6.88 -27.21
N GLN A 230 -5.42 7.04 -28.52
CA GLN A 230 -5.11 8.29 -29.23
C GLN A 230 -5.92 9.48 -28.71
N LYS A 231 -7.18 9.26 -28.30
CA LYS A 231 -8.01 10.29 -27.65
C LYS A 231 -7.36 10.86 -26.39
N LEU A 232 -6.74 10.02 -25.56
CA LEU A 232 -6.04 10.44 -24.33
C LEU A 232 -4.69 11.08 -24.66
N GLU A 233 -3.93 10.49 -25.58
CA GLU A 233 -2.65 11.06 -26.04
C GLU A 233 -2.82 12.47 -26.62
N THR A 234 -3.93 12.74 -27.29
CA THR A 234 -4.23 14.08 -27.81
C THR A 234 -4.28 15.11 -26.68
N VAL A 235 -4.83 14.74 -25.51
CA VAL A 235 -4.88 15.62 -24.33
C VAL A 235 -3.47 15.83 -23.77
N GLN A 236 -2.68 14.76 -23.63
CA GLN A 236 -1.29 14.86 -23.18
C GLN A 236 -0.46 15.73 -24.11
N ASN A 237 -0.56 15.54 -25.43
CA ASN A 237 0.17 16.34 -26.41
C ASN A 237 -0.27 17.81 -26.39
N ALA A 238 -1.53 18.11 -26.08
CA ALA A 238 -1.99 19.48 -25.90
C ALA A 238 -1.45 20.11 -24.60
N ALA A 239 -1.38 19.33 -23.52
CA ALA A 239 -0.75 19.75 -22.26
C ALA A 239 0.76 20.00 -22.45
N ALA A 240 1.47 19.09 -23.11
CA ALA A 240 2.90 19.21 -23.40
C ALA A 240 3.22 20.48 -24.23
N ARG A 241 2.37 20.83 -25.21
CA ARG A 241 2.51 22.12 -25.93
C ARG A 241 2.30 23.33 -25.03
N THR A 242 1.37 23.23 -24.08
CA THR A 242 1.09 24.30 -23.11
C THR A 242 2.30 24.48 -22.17
N ILE A 243 2.87 23.38 -21.70
CA ILE A 243 4.06 23.35 -20.81
C ILE A 243 5.29 23.93 -21.51
N THR A 244 5.52 23.56 -22.78
CA THR A 244 6.76 23.89 -23.50
C THR A 244 6.67 25.17 -24.33
N GLY A 245 5.46 25.70 -24.57
CA GLY A 245 5.24 26.79 -25.52
C GLY A 245 5.44 26.42 -26.99
N CYS A 246 5.67 25.14 -27.31
CA CYS A 246 5.90 24.66 -28.66
C CYS A 246 4.67 24.82 -29.58
N THR A 247 4.93 24.98 -30.87
CA THR A 247 3.87 25.18 -31.87
C THR A 247 3.09 23.89 -32.16
N LYS A 248 1.95 24.03 -32.85
CA LYS A 248 1.07 22.91 -33.21
C LYS A 248 1.81 21.81 -34.00
N ASN A 249 2.72 22.21 -34.89
CA ASN A 249 3.39 21.33 -35.86
C ASN A 249 4.62 20.61 -35.29
N THR A 250 5.01 20.90 -34.04
CA THR A 250 6.11 20.21 -33.39
C THR A 250 5.85 18.70 -33.34
N ASN A 251 6.86 17.90 -33.68
CA ASN A 251 6.79 16.45 -33.62
C ASN A 251 6.45 16.00 -32.18
N ASN A 252 5.40 15.19 -32.03
CA ASN A 252 4.91 14.80 -30.71
C ASN A 252 5.95 14.06 -29.86
N LYS A 253 6.87 13.27 -30.45
CA LYS A 253 7.91 12.57 -29.69
C LYS A 253 8.92 13.56 -29.09
N LEU A 254 9.39 14.51 -29.89
CA LEU A 254 10.31 15.55 -29.44
C LEU A 254 9.64 16.48 -28.42
N LEU A 255 8.35 16.79 -28.63
CA LEU A 255 7.55 17.58 -27.69
C LEU A 255 7.46 16.92 -26.30
N LEU A 256 7.22 15.62 -26.24
CA LEU A 256 7.14 14.89 -24.97
C LEU A 256 8.50 14.84 -24.26
N ASN A 257 9.58 14.61 -25.00
CA ASN A 257 10.93 14.65 -24.47
C ASN A 257 11.26 16.03 -23.89
N GLU A 258 10.95 17.11 -24.63
CA GLU A 258 11.14 18.48 -24.17
C GLU A 258 10.32 18.76 -22.90
N ALA A 259 9.08 18.28 -22.84
CA ALA A 259 8.22 18.39 -21.65
C ALA A 259 8.64 17.46 -20.49
N LYS A 260 9.67 16.62 -20.66
CA LYS A 260 10.06 15.56 -19.71
C LYS A 260 8.87 14.66 -19.34
N LEU A 261 8.06 14.28 -20.33
CA LEU A 261 6.89 13.41 -20.19
C LEU A 261 7.09 12.13 -20.99
N LEU A 262 6.70 10.99 -20.42
CA LEU A 262 6.68 9.72 -21.14
C LEU A 262 5.38 9.59 -21.94
N PRO A 263 5.38 8.85 -23.07
CA PRO A 263 4.13 8.47 -23.73
C PRO A 263 3.23 7.67 -22.78
N LEU A 264 1.92 7.91 -22.83
CA LEU A 264 0.94 7.23 -21.96
C LEU A 264 1.02 5.69 -22.05
N GLU A 265 1.31 5.14 -23.23
CA GLU A 265 1.49 3.70 -23.41
C GLU A 265 2.67 3.14 -22.61
N VAL A 266 3.78 3.88 -22.57
CA VAL A 266 5.00 3.49 -21.84
C VAL A 266 4.72 3.52 -20.34
N GLU A 267 4.10 4.60 -19.85
CA GLU A 267 3.74 4.71 -18.44
C GLU A 267 2.71 3.66 -18.02
N SER A 268 1.70 3.39 -18.85
CA SER A 268 0.76 2.31 -18.60
C SER A 268 1.49 0.97 -18.51
N THR A 269 2.46 0.72 -19.40
CA THR A 269 3.28 -0.50 -19.36
C THR A 269 4.03 -0.60 -18.03
N ILE A 270 4.73 0.46 -17.60
CA ILE A 270 5.45 0.51 -16.33
C ILE A 270 4.50 0.26 -15.15
N SER A 271 3.36 0.96 -15.10
CA SER A 271 2.37 0.84 -14.02
C SER A 271 1.79 -0.58 -13.92
N LYS A 272 1.49 -1.22 -15.05
CA LYS A 272 0.97 -2.60 -15.09
C LYS A 272 2.02 -3.61 -14.67
N SER A 273 3.26 -3.44 -15.11
CA SER A 273 4.38 -4.30 -14.71
C SER A 273 4.68 -4.17 -13.21
N ALA A 274 4.66 -2.94 -12.69
CA ALA A 274 4.82 -2.70 -11.25
C ALA A 274 3.67 -3.34 -10.43
N GLU A 275 2.42 -3.24 -10.90
CA GLU A 275 1.28 -3.87 -10.24
C GLU A 275 1.36 -5.40 -10.26
N TYR A 276 1.86 -5.97 -11.36
CA TYR A 276 2.11 -7.40 -11.47
C TYR A 276 3.16 -7.90 -10.48
N GLU A 277 4.32 -7.25 -10.46
CA GLU A 277 5.37 -7.61 -9.52
C GLU A 277 4.94 -7.36 -8.06
N ARG A 278 4.21 -6.27 -7.78
CA ARG A 278 3.62 -6.02 -6.47
C ARG A 278 2.66 -7.14 -6.05
N SER A 279 1.79 -7.58 -6.96
CA SER A 279 0.79 -8.62 -6.68
C SER A 279 1.43 -9.97 -6.38
N LEU A 280 2.49 -10.34 -7.10
CA LEU A 280 3.24 -11.59 -6.85
C LEU A 280 3.95 -11.61 -5.49
N ARG A 281 4.28 -10.43 -4.95
CA ARG A 281 4.95 -10.30 -3.66
C ARG A 281 3.99 -10.38 -2.47
N LEU A 282 2.68 -10.32 -2.67
CA LEU A 282 1.70 -10.43 -1.59
C LEU A 282 1.62 -11.86 -1.04
N PRO A 283 1.01 -12.07 0.15
CA PRO A 283 0.74 -13.41 0.67
C PRO A 283 -0.11 -14.26 -0.30
N GLU A 284 0.05 -15.57 -0.28
CA GLU A 284 -0.71 -16.51 -1.15
C GLU A 284 -2.21 -16.47 -0.89
N THR A 285 -2.62 -16.06 0.31
CA THR A 285 -4.01 -15.87 0.68
C THR A 285 -4.63 -14.62 0.03
N ASP A 286 -3.81 -13.65 -0.42
CA ASP A 286 -4.27 -12.38 -0.96
C ASP A 286 -4.97 -12.56 -2.33
N PRO A 287 -6.20 -12.02 -2.51
CA PRO A 287 -6.91 -12.11 -3.79
C PRO A 287 -6.16 -11.52 -4.98
N SER A 288 -5.33 -10.50 -4.77
CA SER A 288 -4.56 -9.84 -5.83
C SER A 288 -3.46 -10.75 -6.36
N ARG A 289 -2.77 -11.47 -5.45
CA ARG A 289 -1.78 -12.49 -5.84
C ARG A 289 -2.42 -13.61 -6.63
N LYS A 290 -3.51 -14.19 -6.11
CA LYS A 290 -4.28 -15.22 -6.82
C LYS A 290 -4.70 -14.74 -8.20
N THR A 291 -5.15 -13.49 -8.32
CA THR A 291 -5.54 -12.89 -9.60
C THR A 291 -4.37 -12.79 -10.57
N ALA A 292 -3.17 -12.43 -10.10
CA ALA A 292 -1.95 -12.32 -10.89
C ALA A 292 -1.43 -13.67 -11.38
N GLU A 293 -1.46 -14.69 -10.53
CA GLU A 293 -1.01 -16.06 -10.82
C GLU A 293 -2.00 -16.82 -11.70
N ASN A 294 -3.30 -16.53 -11.57
CA ASN A 294 -4.34 -17.20 -12.33
C ASN A 294 -4.11 -17.04 -13.84
N PRO A 295 -4.13 -18.16 -14.60
CA PRO A 295 -3.93 -18.10 -16.04
C PRO A 295 -5.03 -17.25 -16.67
N VAL A 296 -4.63 -16.31 -17.51
CA VAL A 296 -5.59 -15.47 -18.22
C VAL A 296 -6.27 -16.34 -19.28
N ARG A 297 -7.46 -16.85 -18.98
CA ARG A 297 -8.33 -17.48 -19.97
C ARG A 297 -8.90 -16.39 -20.87
N THR A 298 -8.09 -15.84 -21.77
CA THR A 298 -8.58 -14.91 -22.78
C THR A 298 -9.37 -15.70 -23.81
N ARG A 299 -10.69 -15.74 -23.67
CA ARG A 299 -11.57 -16.01 -24.82
C ARG A 299 -11.32 -15.00 -25.96
N LEU A 300 -10.65 -13.87 -25.68
CA LEU A 300 -10.54 -12.70 -26.54
C LEU A 300 -9.09 -12.23 -26.64
N ARG A 301 -8.38 -12.69 -27.68
CA ARG A 301 -6.99 -12.29 -27.98
C ARG A 301 -6.80 -10.78 -28.19
N SER A 302 -7.88 -10.03 -28.41
CA SER A 302 -7.85 -8.58 -28.67
C SER A 302 -7.92 -7.71 -27.41
N LEU A 303 -8.27 -8.27 -26.25
CA LEU A 303 -8.28 -7.55 -24.98
C LEU A 303 -7.01 -7.91 -24.22
N GLY A 304 -6.09 -6.96 -24.08
CA GLY A 304 -4.94 -7.14 -23.21
C GLY A 304 -5.35 -7.04 -21.74
N THR A 305 -4.54 -7.62 -20.87
CA THR A 305 -4.66 -7.48 -19.42
C THR A 305 -3.37 -6.91 -18.82
N TRP A 306 -3.46 -6.35 -17.61
CA TRP A 306 -2.26 -5.94 -16.87
C TRP A 306 -1.37 -7.13 -16.52
N ARG A 307 -1.97 -8.32 -16.32
CA ARG A 307 -1.27 -9.57 -15.99
C ARG A 307 -0.37 -10.05 -17.12
N GLU A 308 -0.91 -10.12 -18.35
CA GLU A 308 -0.11 -10.50 -19.52
C GLU A 308 1.00 -9.49 -19.78
N THR A 309 0.67 -8.18 -19.74
CA THR A 309 1.71 -7.15 -19.90
C THR A 309 2.79 -7.30 -18.83
N GLY A 310 2.39 -7.50 -17.58
CA GLY A 310 3.31 -7.65 -16.46
C GLY A 310 4.22 -8.86 -16.61
N LYS A 311 3.62 -10.03 -16.90
CA LYS A 311 4.34 -11.29 -17.11
C LYS A 311 5.33 -11.18 -18.28
N ASP A 312 4.88 -10.69 -19.44
CA ASP A 312 5.75 -10.52 -20.61
C ASP A 312 6.94 -9.62 -20.31
N LYS A 313 6.72 -8.52 -19.57
CA LYS A 313 7.79 -7.59 -19.19
C LYS A 313 8.70 -8.17 -18.12
N ALA A 314 8.18 -8.90 -17.16
CA ALA A 314 8.98 -9.62 -16.17
C ALA A 314 9.94 -10.61 -16.86
N TYR A 315 9.43 -11.39 -17.81
CA TYR A 315 10.23 -12.30 -18.61
C TYR A 315 11.30 -11.58 -19.44
N ILE A 316 10.93 -10.54 -20.21
CA ILE A 316 11.87 -9.77 -21.04
C ILE A 316 12.98 -9.11 -20.21
N CYS A 317 12.65 -8.69 -18.99
CA CYS A 317 13.61 -8.07 -18.07
C CYS A 317 14.39 -9.10 -17.23
N GLY A 318 14.15 -10.40 -17.39
CA GLY A 318 14.80 -11.46 -16.61
C GLY A 318 14.42 -11.46 -15.12
N LEU A 319 13.29 -10.85 -14.74
CA LEU A 319 12.86 -10.73 -13.34
C LEU A 319 12.38 -12.07 -12.74
N GLU A 320 12.07 -13.06 -13.58
CA GLU A 320 11.65 -14.38 -13.13
C GLU A 320 12.76 -15.12 -12.35
N ASP A 321 14.02 -14.82 -12.65
CA ASP A 321 15.20 -15.43 -12.03
C ASP A 321 15.61 -14.75 -10.71
N PHE A 322 14.95 -13.65 -10.33
CA PHE A 322 15.26 -12.90 -9.12
C PHE A 322 14.36 -13.31 -7.95
N PRO A 323 14.90 -13.45 -6.73
CA PRO A 323 14.08 -13.66 -5.55
C PRO A 323 13.15 -12.46 -5.33
N ARG A 324 11.86 -12.75 -5.15
CA ARG A 324 10.83 -11.73 -4.87
C ARG A 324 10.67 -11.57 -3.37
N GLU A 325 11.06 -10.42 -2.85
CA GLU A 325 10.82 -10.09 -1.45
C GLU A 325 9.31 -10.02 -1.16
N LYS A 326 8.86 -10.77 -0.15
CA LYS A 326 7.46 -10.77 0.27
C LYS A 326 7.05 -9.40 0.85
N LEU A 327 5.91 -8.90 0.42
CA LEU A 327 5.24 -7.77 1.04
C LEU A 327 4.40 -8.26 2.20
N VAL A 328 4.46 -7.54 3.30
CA VAL A 328 3.69 -7.82 4.52
C VAL A 328 2.66 -6.71 4.68
N PRO A 329 1.43 -6.86 4.15
CA PRO A 329 0.40 -5.82 4.23
C PRO A 329 -0.19 -5.68 5.62
N VAL A 330 -0.13 -6.74 6.43
CA VAL A 330 -0.58 -6.76 7.83
C VAL A 330 0.61 -7.24 8.66
N PRO A 331 1.19 -6.40 9.54
CA PRO A 331 2.28 -6.79 10.42
C PRO A 331 1.85 -7.90 11.39
N ASP A 332 2.78 -8.78 11.75
CA ASP A 332 2.54 -9.89 12.69
C ASP A 332 2.39 -9.38 14.13
N ILE A 333 3.11 -8.31 14.47
CA ILE A 333 3.07 -7.69 15.79
C ILE A 333 2.04 -6.55 15.79
N PRO A 334 0.97 -6.64 16.59
CA PRO A 334 -0.01 -5.57 16.70
C PRO A 334 0.59 -4.34 17.43
N PRO A 335 0.05 -3.13 17.18
CA PRO A 335 0.63 -1.88 17.68
C PRO A 335 0.72 -1.78 19.20
N TRP A 336 -0.16 -2.47 19.93
CA TRP A 336 -0.21 -2.44 21.39
C TRP A 336 0.68 -3.50 22.05
N GLN A 337 1.41 -4.31 21.28
CA GLN A 337 2.36 -5.31 21.79
C GLN A 337 3.81 -4.83 21.64
N VAL A 338 4.06 -3.53 21.57
CA VAL A 338 5.44 -3.02 21.69
C VAL A 338 5.93 -3.32 23.11
N PRO A 339 7.06 -4.05 23.28
CA PRO A 339 7.56 -4.39 24.61
C PRO A 339 7.94 -3.14 25.41
N GLU A 340 7.56 -3.07 26.68
CA GLU A 340 7.91 -1.93 27.56
C GLU A 340 9.42 -1.79 27.79
N THR A 341 10.16 -2.90 27.65
CA THR A 341 11.63 -2.95 27.80
C THR A 341 12.40 -2.66 26.51
N PHE A 342 11.68 -2.36 25.41
CA PHE A 342 12.27 -1.92 24.15
C PHE A 342 12.27 -0.40 24.05
N THR A 343 13.41 0.17 23.67
CA THR A 343 13.54 1.59 23.36
C THR A 343 14.41 1.78 22.11
N CYS A 344 14.18 2.86 21.36
CA CYS A 344 15.07 3.25 20.28
C CYS A 344 15.13 4.77 20.14
N CYS A 345 16.23 5.28 19.58
CA CYS A 345 16.44 6.72 19.40
C CYS A 345 17.27 7.02 18.15
N ALA A 346 16.69 7.77 17.23
CA ALA A 346 17.33 8.19 15.97
C ALA A 346 18.10 9.51 16.07
N THR A 347 18.29 10.03 17.28
CA THR A 347 18.94 11.33 17.57
C THR A 347 19.97 11.20 18.70
N LEU A 348 20.90 12.15 18.78
CA LEU A 348 21.98 12.17 19.78
C LEU A 348 21.86 13.37 20.75
N GLY A 349 20.76 14.13 20.68
CA GLY A 349 20.53 15.37 21.42
C GLY A 349 19.90 16.47 20.56
N GLU A 350 19.51 17.58 21.19
CA GLU A 350 18.97 18.75 20.46
C GLU A 350 20.08 19.45 19.67
N GLY A 351 19.82 19.71 18.38
CA GLY A 351 20.66 20.58 17.54
C GLY A 351 21.83 19.92 16.81
N ILE A 352 22.05 18.61 16.98
CA ILE A 352 23.17 17.90 16.33
C ILE A 352 22.76 17.32 14.97
N SER A 353 23.60 17.57 13.97
CA SER A 353 23.42 17.19 12.58
C SER A 353 24.52 16.23 12.12
N LYS A 354 24.21 15.36 11.15
CA LYS A 354 25.21 14.52 10.46
C LYS A 354 26.33 15.32 9.79
N ALA A 355 26.16 16.63 9.62
CA ALA A 355 27.14 17.53 9.01
C ALA A 355 28.14 18.15 10.00
N ASP A 356 27.97 17.91 11.30
CA ASP A 356 28.85 18.46 12.33
C ASP A 356 30.25 17.81 12.27
N ALA A 357 31.24 18.45 12.90
CA ALA A 357 32.62 17.97 12.84
C ALA A 357 32.76 16.57 13.47
N PRO A 358 33.54 15.64 12.88
CA PRO A 358 33.67 14.28 13.38
C PRO A 358 34.07 14.17 14.86
N GLU A 359 34.93 15.06 15.35
CA GLU A 359 35.37 15.10 16.74
C GLU A 359 34.23 15.48 17.71
N GLU A 360 33.36 16.41 17.31
CA GLU A 360 32.19 16.83 18.08
C GLU A 360 31.12 15.73 18.10
N LEU A 361 30.91 15.07 16.95
CA LEU A 361 30.04 13.91 16.83
C LEU A 361 30.53 12.76 17.71
N LYS A 362 31.82 12.45 17.68
CA LYS A 362 32.43 11.40 18.52
C LYS A 362 32.18 11.65 20.00
N LYS A 363 32.49 12.85 20.47
CA LYS A 363 32.30 13.24 21.88
C LYS A 363 30.83 13.10 22.28
N THR A 364 29.92 13.55 21.44
CA THR A 364 28.47 13.44 21.68
C THR A 364 28.01 11.98 21.76
N VAL A 365 28.48 11.12 20.86
CA VAL A 365 28.16 9.69 20.88
C VAL A 365 28.67 9.06 22.17
N GLU A 366 29.93 9.31 22.53
CA GLU A 366 30.51 8.80 23.78
C GLU A 366 29.72 9.28 25.01
N ASP A 367 29.31 10.54 25.05
CA ASP A 367 28.51 11.09 26.14
C ASP A 367 27.10 10.50 26.17
N THR A 368 26.49 10.22 25.01
CA THR A 368 25.20 9.53 24.89
C THR A 368 25.31 8.08 25.38
N MET A 369 26.34 7.36 24.94
CA MET A 369 26.63 5.99 25.36
C MET A 369 26.84 5.89 26.87
N LYS A 370 27.53 6.88 27.48
CA LYS A 370 27.72 6.99 28.94
C LYS A 370 26.42 7.29 29.70
N LYS A 371 25.52 8.12 29.14
CA LYS A 371 24.20 8.42 29.74
C LYS A 371 23.30 7.19 29.75
N LEU A 372 23.41 6.33 28.76
CA LEU A 372 22.69 5.06 28.70
C LEU A 372 23.32 4.05 29.68
N ASN A 373 22.53 3.32 30.47
CA ASN A 373 23.00 2.32 31.45
C ASN A 373 24.02 1.34 30.86
N LYS A 374 25.07 0.94 31.59
CA LYS A 374 26.10 0.03 31.07
C LYS A 374 25.47 -1.28 30.53
N PRO A 375 25.70 -1.65 29.25
CA PRO A 375 25.14 -2.87 28.69
C PRO A 375 25.89 -4.12 29.16
N ASP A 376 25.18 -5.24 29.25
CA ASP A 376 25.75 -6.58 29.38
C ASP A 376 26.28 -7.07 28.02
N VAL A 377 25.57 -6.70 26.95
CA VAL A 377 25.95 -6.99 25.56
C VAL A 377 25.85 -5.72 24.72
N GLU A 378 26.96 -5.37 24.08
CA GLU A 378 27.06 -4.23 23.17
C GLU A 378 27.22 -4.72 21.74
N VAL A 379 26.43 -4.18 20.82
CA VAL A 379 26.43 -4.60 19.41
C VAL A 379 26.58 -3.39 18.50
N PHE A 380 27.48 -3.48 17.53
CA PHE A 380 27.64 -2.52 16.46
C PHE A 380 27.32 -3.22 15.13
N THR A 381 26.60 -2.53 14.26
CA THR A 381 26.18 -3.07 12.97
C THR A 381 26.36 -2.04 11.89
N ASP A 382 26.81 -2.48 10.72
CA ASP A 382 26.86 -1.68 9.51
C ASP A 382 26.52 -2.54 8.29
N GLY A 383 26.04 -1.90 7.22
CA GLY A 383 25.71 -2.54 5.98
C GLY A 383 26.26 -1.76 4.78
N SER A 384 26.89 -2.48 3.86
CA SER A 384 27.55 -1.88 2.71
C SER A 384 26.87 -2.34 1.40
N ALA A 385 26.86 -1.47 0.39
CA ALA A 385 26.43 -1.83 -0.96
C ALA A 385 27.35 -1.19 -2.00
N ARG A 386 27.99 -2.00 -2.84
CA ARG A 386 28.87 -1.52 -3.91
C ARG A 386 28.05 -0.78 -4.97
N ASP A 387 28.50 0.41 -5.32
CA ASP A 387 27.78 1.33 -6.22
C ASP A 387 26.33 1.62 -5.75
N GLY A 388 26.07 1.42 -4.44
CA GLY A 388 24.77 1.59 -3.80
C GLY A 388 23.76 0.46 -4.04
N VAL A 389 24.05 -0.53 -4.90
CA VAL A 389 23.05 -1.53 -5.31
C VAL A 389 23.56 -2.97 -5.53
N PHE A 390 24.87 -3.18 -5.61
CA PHE A 390 25.45 -4.49 -5.89
C PHE A 390 26.25 -5.03 -4.70
N PHE A 391 26.35 -6.35 -4.58
CA PHE A 391 27.20 -7.07 -3.62
C PHE A 391 27.05 -6.51 -2.20
N LEU A 392 25.91 -6.79 -1.58
CA LEU A 392 25.61 -6.32 -0.24
C LEU A 392 26.51 -7.04 0.77
N GLY A 393 26.95 -6.30 1.78
CA GLY A 393 27.72 -6.82 2.89
C GLY A 393 27.13 -6.40 4.23
N GLU A 394 27.20 -7.29 5.21
CA GLU A 394 26.81 -7.06 6.59
C GLU A 394 28.03 -7.18 7.50
N GLY A 395 28.23 -6.19 8.36
CA GLY A 395 29.25 -6.20 9.40
C GLY A 395 28.61 -6.10 10.77
N ILE A 396 28.97 -7.03 11.66
CA ILE A 396 28.43 -7.07 13.03
C ILE A 396 29.57 -7.31 14.00
N LEU A 397 29.70 -6.44 15.00
CA LEU A 397 30.60 -6.63 16.13
C LEU A 397 29.77 -6.74 17.40
N VAL A 398 29.92 -7.86 18.13
CA VAL A 398 29.30 -8.06 19.45
C VAL A 398 30.38 -8.09 20.52
N ILE A 399 30.16 -7.37 21.62
CA ILE A 399 31.05 -7.29 22.78
C ILE A 399 30.26 -7.75 24.02
N GLU A 400 30.68 -8.85 24.64
CA GLU A 400 30.09 -9.40 25.86
C GLU A 400 31.17 -9.58 26.93
N LYS A 401 31.12 -8.82 28.04
CA LYS A 401 32.02 -8.97 29.21
C LYS A 401 33.51 -9.15 28.86
N GLU A 402 34.00 -8.43 27.84
CA GLU A 402 35.36 -8.42 27.26
C GLU A 402 35.61 -9.37 26.07
N GLU A 403 34.73 -10.32 25.78
CA GLU A 403 34.80 -11.13 24.56
C GLU A 403 34.26 -10.35 23.36
N ARG A 404 34.97 -10.45 22.23
CA ARG A 404 34.57 -9.84 20.96
C ARG A 404 34.22 -10.92 19.95
N HIS A 405 33.05 -10.79 19.34
CA HIS A 405 32.61 -11.64 18.24
C HIS A 405 32.33 -10.77 17.01
N SER A 406 33.16 -10.93 15.98
CA SER A 406 33.00 -10.23 14.70
C SER A 406 32.37 -11.17 13.68
N LEU A 407 31.40 -10.68 12.91
CA LEU A 407 30.76 -11.37 11.81
C LEU A 407 30.84 -10.50 10.56
N SER A 408 31.35 -11.09 9.48
CA SER A 408 31.37 -10.55 8.11
C SER A 408 30.50 -11.49 7.29
N ILE A 409 29.41 -10.99 6.71
CA ILE A 409 28.40 -11.83 6.06
C ILE A 409 28.02 -11.25 4.70
N ALA A 410 28.15 -12.05 3.65
CA ALA A 410 27.60 -11.78 2.33
C ALA A 410 26.06 -11.69 2.38
N ALA A 411 25.49 -10.58 1.90
CA ALA A 411 24.07 -10.23 2.08
C ALA A 411 23.26 -10.19 0.77
N GLY A 412 23.78 -10.80 -0.28
CA GLY A 412 23.14 -10.95 -1.57
C GLY A 412 23.73 -10.05 -2.64
N ARG A 413 23.55 -10.44 -3.90
CA ARG A 413 24.14 -9.75 -5.05
C ARG A 413 23.49 -8.40 -5.38
N TYR A 414 22.22 -8.22 -5.05
CA TYR A 414 21.43 -7.04 -5.44
C TYR A 414 20.62 -6.51 -4.26
N GLY A 415 20.63 -5.19 -4.07
CA GLY A 415 19.78 -4.51 -3.09
C GLY A 415 19.96 -3.01 -3.12
N SER A 416 19.85 -2.37 -1.97
CA SER A 416 20.13 -0.94 -1.79
C SER A 416 20.99 -0.77 -0.55
N SER A 417 21.69 0.36 -0.40
CA SER A 417 22.43 0.67 0.84
C SER A 417 21.54 0.55 2.08
N TYR A 418 20.34 1.15 2.04
CA TYR A 418 19.36 1.02 3.13
C TYR A 418 19.01 -0.44 3.45
N ARG A 419 19.01 -1.33 2.43
CA ARG A 419 18.75 -2.74 2.62
C ARG A 419 19.89 -3.44 3.34
N ALA A 420 21.12 -3.25 2.91
CA ALA A 420 22.29 -3.79 3.61
C ALA A 420 22.32 -3.31 5.07
N GLU A 421 22.13 -2.00 5.27
CA GLU A 421 22.06 -1.36 6.59
C GLU A 421 20.93 -1.91 7.48
N SER A 422 19.87 -2.46 6.90
CA SER A 422 18.77 -3.07 7.66
C SER A 422 18.99 -4.56 7.94
N MET A 423 19.72 -5.26 7.08
CA MET A 423 19.98 -6.70 7.23
C MET A 423 20.95 -6.98 8.39
N ALA A 424 21.99 -6.15 8.57
CA ALA A 424 22.96 -6.33 9.64
C ALA A 424 22.32 -6.24 11.06
N PRO A 425 21.50 -5.22 11.38
CA PRO A 425 20.70 -5.19 12.60
C PRO A 425 19.76 -6.38 12.76
N LYS A 426 19.10 -6.85 11.69
CA LYS A 426 18.26 -8.05 11.74
C LYS A 426 19.08 -9.27 12.18
N LYS A 427 20.24 -9.47 11.58
CA LYS A 427 21.11 -10.61 11.88
C LYS A 427 21.72 -10.51 13.28
N ALA A 428 22.06 -9.31 13.73
CA ALA A 428 22.46 -9.03 15.11
C ALA A 428 21.35 -9.37 16.11
N LEU A 429 20.11 -8.98 15.83
CA LEU A 429 18.95 -9.33 16.66
C LEU A 429 18.73 -10.86 16.69
N SER A 430 18.88 -11.55 15.57
CA SER A 430 18.84 -13.02 15.53
C SER A 430 19.91 -13.65 16.42
N TRP A 431 21.14 -13.15 16.36
CA TRP A 431 22.24 -13.61 17.21
C TRP A 431 21.95 -13.39 18.70
N LEU A 432 21.37 -12.23 19.06
CA LEU A 432 20.96 -11.93 20.43
C LEU A 432 19.81 -12.82 20.91
N GLN A 433 18.91 -13.18 20.00
CA GLN A 433 17.77 -14.06 20.27
C GLN A 433 18.25 -15.49 20.59
N GLU A 434 19.23 -16.02 19.86
CA GLU A 434 19.72 -17.40 20.04
C GLU A 434 20.42 -17.65 21.39
N ARG A 435 21.04 -16.63 22.00
CA ARG A 435 21.87 -16.82 23.21
C ARG A 435 21.14 -16.79 24.56
N GLU A 436 19.82 -16.55 24.57
CA GLU A 436 18.92 -16.68 25.74
C GLU A 436 19.42 -16.14 27.11
N LYS A 437 20.24 -15.07 27.15
CA LYS A 437 20.73 -14.47 28.41
C LYS A 437 19.78 -13.39 28.93
N GLU A 438 19.76 -13.11 30.23
CA GLU A 438 19.08 -11.91 30.77
C GLU A 438 20.02 -10.70 30.72
N GLY A 439 19.47 -9.48 30.83
CA GLY A 439 20.27 -8.26 30.94
C GLY A 439 20.01 -7.19 29.87
N THR A 440 20.82 -6.13 29.93
CA THR A 440 20.71 -4.93 29.11
C THR A 440 21.53 -5.08 27.83
N ARG A 441 20.87 -4.96 26.69
CA ARG A 441 21.50 -4.99 25.36
C ARG A 441 21.39 -3.63 24.70
N LYS A 442 22.49 -3.20 24.08
CA LYS A 442 22.50 -2.01 23.23
C LYS A 442 22.99 -2.37 21.85
N LEU A 443 22.23 -1.98 20.85
CA LEU A 443 22.59 -2.08 19.44
C LEU A 443 22.80 -0.67 18.88
N TYR A 444 23.92 -0.47 18.22
CA TYR A 444 24.26 0.78 17.55
C TYR A 444 24.35 0.55 16.05
N THR A 445 23.73 1.44 15.29
CA THR A 445 23.73 1.43 13.82
C THR A 445 23.84 2.85 13.30
N ASP A 446 24.44 3.03 12.14
CA ASP A 446 24.55 4.31 11.47
C ASP A 446 23.37 4.67 10.55
N SER A 447 22.48 3.70 10.36
CA SER A 447 21.24 3.86 9.60
C SER A 447 20.18 4.62 10.38
N GLN A 448 20.28 5.95 10.36
CA GLN A 448 19.28 6.83 10.98
C GLN A 448 17.87 6.56 10.44
N SER A 449 17.75 6.24 9.15
CA SER A 449 16.50 5.89 8.49
C SER A 449 15.85 4.66 9.11
N LEU A 450 16.64 3.63 9.42
CA LEU A 450 16.13 2.41 10.05
C LEU A 450 15.64 2.70 11.48
N VAL A 451 16.41 3.45 12.26
CA VAL A 451 16.00 3.75 13.65
C VAL A 451 14.73 4.60 13.68
N ARG A 452 14.60 5.60 12.79
CA ARG A 452 13.33 6.35 12.63
C ARG A 452 12.17 5.44 12.24
N ARG A 453 12.44 4.42 11.43
CA ARG A 453 11.42 3.43 11.03
C ARG A 453 10.95 2.58 12.20
N LEU A 454 11.84 2.24 13.13
CA LEU A 454 11.51 1.54 14.37
C LEU A 454 10.82 2.45 15.40
N GLU A 455 11.18 3.74 15.48
CA GLU A 455 10.49 4.71 16.36
C GLU A 455 9.00 4.85 16.03
N GLU A 456 8.63 4.68 14.75
CA GLU A 456 7.24 4.72 14.31
C GLU A 456 6.42 3.46 14.69
N GLY A 457 7.07 2.41 15.22
CA GLY A 457 6.40 1.21 15.73
C GLY A 457 6.08 0.14 14.67
N PRO A 458 5.59 -1.04 15.11
CA PRO A 458 5.39 -2.20 14.25
C PRO A 458 4.28 -2.04 13.22
N THR A 459 3.35 -1.10 13.39
CA THR A 459 2.18 -0.92 12.53
C THR A 459 2.49 -0.35 11.15
N LEU A 460 3.59 0.38 11.01
CA LEU A 460 3.97 1.01 9.73
C LEU A 460 4.97 0.19 8.95
N THR A 461 5.27 -1.02 9.43
CA THR A 461 6.06 -2.04 8.74
C THR A 461 5.41 -2.41 7.41
N LYS A 462 6.20 -2.42 6.34
CA LYS A 462 5.71 -2.77 4.99
C LYS A 462 6.47 -3.93 4.35
N THR A 463 7.58 -4.32 4.96
CA THR A 463 8.52 -5.28 4.39
C THR A 463 8.70 -6.48 5.32
N SER A 464 9.04 -7.63 4.76
CA SER A 464 9.26 -8.84 5.56
C SER A 464 10.43 -8.66 6.52
N LEU A 465 11.48 -7.96 6.10
CA LEU A 465 12.65 -7.68 6.92
C LEU A 465 12.29 -6.92 8.20
N GLU A 466 11.58 -5.79 8.07
CA GLU A 466 11.15 -4.98 9.22
C GLU A 466 10.20 -5.77 10.14
N ASN A 467 9.33 -6.61 9.56
CA ASN A 467 8.40 -7.44 10.32
C ASN A 467 9.12 -8.54 11.11
N GLU A 468 10.14 -9.18 10.51
CA GLU A 468 11.04 -10.10 11.17
C GLU A 468 11.81 -9.40 12.30
N MET A 469 12.32 -8.18 12.09
CA MET A 469 12.99 -7.42 13.14
C MET A 469 12.07 -7.16 14.34
N TRP A 470 10.83 -6.73 14.11
CA TRP A 470 9.85 -6.53 15.20
C TRP A 470 9.52 -7.82 15.93
N THR A 471 9.45 -8.94 15.21
CA THR A 471 9.26 -10.26 15.80
C THR A 471 10.44 -10.64 16.71
N LEU A 472 11.68 -10.42 16.25
CA LEU A 472 12.89 -10.64 17.04
C LEU A 472 12.95 -9.72 18.26
N ILE A 473 12.67 -8.43 18.10
CA ILE A 473 12.58 -7.46 19.20
C ILE A 473 11.59 -7.93 20.25
N HIS A 474 10.39 -8.34 19.83
CA HIS A 474 9.36 -8.86 20.73
C HIS A 474 9.84 -10.12 21.47
N GLN A 475 10.45 -11.08 20.77
CA GLN A 475 10.98 -12.31 21.36
C GLN A 475 12.12 -12.06 22.36
N ILE A 476 13.00 -11.10 22.07
CA ILE A 476 14.10 -10.72 22.97
C ILE A 476 13.53 -10.08 24.23
N CYS A 477 12.59 -9.14 24.08
CA CYS A 477 12.06 -8.36 25.18
C CYS A 477 10.98 -9.07 26.01
N SER A 478 10.32 -10.09 25.45
CA SER A 478 9.34 -10.91 26.19
C SER A 478 9.99 -11.85 27.21
N ARG A 479 11.32 -11.99 27.19
CA ARG A 479 12.08 -12.71 28.21
C ARG A 479 12.19 -11.83 29.46
N ASN A 480 11.93 -12.42 30.62
CA ASN A 480 12.03 -11.70 31.89
C ASN A 480 13.39 -10.99 32.02
N ALA A 481 13.37 -9.75 32.50
CA ALA A 481 14.56 -8.92 32.78
C ALA A 481 15.50 -8.62 31.59
N THR A 482 15.00 -8.65 30.36
CA THR A 482 15.77 -8.22 29.18
C THR A 482 15.35 -6.83 28.70
N ASN A 483 16.31 -5.88 28.67
CA ASN A 483 16.14 -4.55 28.07
C ASN A 483 16.90 -4.47 26.75
N LEU A 484 16.26 -3.94 25.72
CA LEU A 484 16.88 -3.72 24.41
C LEU A 484 16.77 -2.23 24.04
N HIS A 485 17.92 -1.62 23.77
CA HIS A 485 17.99 -0.26 23.26
C HIS A 485 18.68 -0.21 21.90
N ILE A 486 18.04 0.38 20.89
CA ILE A 486 18.64 0.62 19.56
C ILE A 486 18.92 2.11 19.40
N GLN A 487 20.19 2.47 19.28
CA GLN A 487 20.64 3.86 19.20
C GLN A 487 21.29 4.14 17.84
N TRP A 488 20.82 5.17 17.15
CA TRP A 488 21.53 5.68 15.99
C TRP A 488 22.84 6.36 16.42
N ILE A 489 23.93 6.10 15.69
CA ILE A 489 25.21 6.81 15.79
C ILE A 489 25.66 7.29 14.40
N PRO A 490 26.42 8.38 14.25
CA PRO A 490 26.87 8.81 12.94
C PRO A 490 28.02 7.92 12.45
N GLY A 491 27.99 7.54 11.17
CA GLY A 491 29.11 6.86 10.53
C GLY A 491 30.36 7.75 10.44
N HIS A 492 31.53 7.12 10.30
CA HIS A 492 32.83 7.77 10.08
C HIS A 492 33.22 8.87 11.10
N CYS A 493 32.75 8.77 12.35
CA CYS A 493 33.14 9.69 13.43
C CYS A 493 34.24 9.15 14.35
N GLY A 494 34.87 8.00 14.03
CA GLY A 494 35.99 7.46 14.82
C GLY A 494 35.55 6.70 16.08
N ILE A 495 34.35 6.11 16.06
CA ILE A 495 33.85 5.21 17.10
C ILE A 495 34.31 3.81 16.74
N ALA A 496 35.29 3.29 17.49
CA ALA A 496 36.01 2.07 17.14
C ALA A 496 35.10 0.84 16.86
N GLY A 497 34.00 0.69 17.59
CA GLY A 497 33.05 -0.40 17.34
C GLY A 497 32.27 -0.26 16.03
N ASN A 498 31.93 0.98 15.65
CA ASN A 498 31.27 1.27 14.37
C ASN A 498 32.23 1.15 13.20
N ASP A 499 33.46 1.67 13.36
CA ASP A 499 34.48 1.60 12.31
C ASP A 499 34.88 0.14 12.00
N GLU A 500 34.89 -0.73 13.03
CA GLU A 500 35.09 -2.18 12.84
C GLU A 500 33.90 -2.82 12.09
N ALA A 501 32.65 -2.46 12.44
CA ALA A 501 31.47 -2.96 11.74
C ALA A 501 31.46 -2.53 10.26
N ASP A 502 31.82 -1.28 9.95
CA ASP A 502 32.00 -0.77 8.58
C ASP A 502 33.07 -1.56 7.81
N HIS A 503 34.21 -1.81 8.44
CA HIS A 503 35.27 -2.63 7.85
C HIS A 503 34.79 -4.05 7.51
N LEU A 504 34.10 -4.72 8.43
CA LEU A 504 33.52 -6.06 8.22
C LEU A 504 32.46 -6.05 7.10
N ALA A 505 31.61 -5.03 7.06
CA ALA A 505 30.61 -4.88 6.02
C ALA A 505 31.25 -4.70 4.63
N ASN A 506 32.33 -3.93 4.52
CA ASN A 506 33.03 -3.76 3.24
C ASN A 506 33.82 -5.02 2.82
N GLN A 507 34.38 -5.75 3.78
CA GLN A 507 35.10 -7.00 3.52
C GLN A 507 34.19 -8.08 2.92
N SER A 508 32.97 -8.24 3.45
CA SER A 508 32.00 -9.25 2.98
C SER A 508 31.50 -9.03 1.54
N GLN A 509 31.65 -7.83 0.97
CA GLN A 509 31.27 -7.58 -0.44
C GLN A 509 32.10 -8.38 -1.45
N ILE A 510 33.28 -8.84 -1.03
CA ILE A 510 34.26 -9.55 -1.88
C ILE A 510 34.02 -11.07 -1.84
N GLU A 511 33.23 -11.56 -0.88
CA GLU A 511 32.90 -12.98 -0.70
C GLU A 511 31.93 -13.49 -1.80
N ASP A 512 31.77 -14.82 -1.92
CA ASP A 512 30.85 -15.39 -2.91
C ASP A 512 29.39 -15.16 -2.50
N GLN A 513 28.61 -14.56 -3.41
CA GLN A 513 27.25 -14.08 -3.19
C GLN A 513 26.21 -14.95 -3.93
N ARG A 514 26.62 -16.11 -4.45
CA ARG A 514 25.75 -17.02 -5.24
C ARG A 514 24.76 -17.83 -4.40
N GLU A 515 25.03 -18.02 -3.12
CA GLU A 515 24.22 -18.85 -2.21
C GLU A 515 23.23 -18.04 -1.34
N VAL A 516 23.17 -16.71 -1.49
CA VAL A 516 22.40 -15.78 -0.64
C VAL A 516 21.18 -15.20 -1.33
#